data_AF-A0A9W9CQL5-F1
#
_entry.id   AF-A0A9W9CQL5-F1
#
_cell.length_a   1.000
_cell.length_b   1.000
_cell.length_c   1.000
_cell.angle_alpha   90.00
_cell.angle_beta   90.00
_cell.angle_gamma   90.00
#
_symmetry.space_group_name_H-M   'P 1'
#
loop_
_entity.id
_entity.type
_entity.pdbx_description
1 polymer ?
#
loop_
_entity_poly.entity_id
_entity_poly.type
_entity_poly.pdbx_seq_one_letter_code
_entity_poly.pdbx_strand_id
1 'polypeptide(L)'
;MFRNTQGSSCRAPDDLVRILGSIYFSAHPVDSLLFQNPDLFHDLYVFKCVTTVIFTSGDRGIKGNFSLSLEHGLEEAYSWMAGLPMDVPSQKNSSVRINGYEIPSWSMRNMSNIQIIYLRIPDGGPAGQGYDANDGESLVKLYNGKLKSITTTDGNATYTLDELKDLLSAILNMRQANDIRVLDHKASISNTQDTISHNTDHVISAKLVMDAINRTKNGANITA
;
A
#
# COMPACT_ATOMS: atom_id res chain seq x y z
N MET A 1 23.91 6.01 -20.78
CA MET A 1 24.77 4.87 -20.39
C MET A 1 24.09 4.20 -19.21
N PHE A 2 23.16 3.27 -19.49
CA PHE A 2 22.39 2.60 -18.44
C PHE A 2 23.30 1.56 -17.78
N ARG A 3 23.53 1.70 -16.47
CA ARG A 3 24.30 0.70 -15.72
C ARG A 3 23.48 -0.58 -15.65
N ASN A 4 24.05 -1.64 -16.20
CA ASN A 4 23.55 -3.00 -16.12
C ASN A 4 23.86 -3.54 -14.71
N THR A 5 23.11 -3.10 -13.69
CA THR A 5 23.15 -3.71 -12.36
C THR A 5 21.96 -4.65 -12.26
N GLN A 6 22.23 -5.94 -12.15
CA GLN A 6 21.25 -6.93 -11.71
C GLN A 6 20.62 -6.39 -10.41
N GLY A 7 19.33 -6.06 -10.43
CA GLY A 7 18.66 -5.45 -9.29
C GLY A 7 18.78 -6.34 -8.07
N SER A 8 19.41 -5.85 -7.01
CA SER A 8 19.35 -6.47 -5.69
C SER A 8 17.90 -6.44 -5.19
N SER A 9 17.45 -7.54 -4.60
CA SER A 9 16.12 -7.61 -3.96
C SER A 9 16.06 -6.61 -2.79
N CYS A 10 14.93 -5.93 -2.59
CA CYS A 10 14.64 -5.16 -1.36
C CYS A 10 14.58 -6.02 -0.08
N ARG A 11 14.98 -7.30 -0.12
CA ARG A 11 15.08 -8.17 1.05
C ARG A 11 16.45 -7.96 1.69
N ALA A 12 16.47 -7.57 2.97
CA ALA A 12 17.71 -7.52 3.74
C ALA A 12 18.37 -8.91 3.79
N PRO A 13 19.62 -9.01 3.31
CA PRO A 13 20.73 -9.19 4.26
C PRO A 13 21.98 -8.31 3.99
N ASP A 14 21.94 -7.35 3.07
CA ASP A 14 23.11 -6.51 2.74
C ASP A 14 22.97 -5.06 3.24
N ASP A 15 23.93 -4.60 4.05
CA ASP A 15 23.94 -3.29 4.74
C ASP A 15 23.83 -2.06 3.80
N LEU A 16 24.19 -2.20 2.51
CA LEU A 16 24.07 -1.12 1.52
C LEU A 16 22.61 -0.85 1.08
N VAL A 17 21.73 -1.86 1.13
CA VAL A 17 20.30 -1.73 0.80
C VAL A 17 19.54 -1.01 1.92
N ARG A 18 20.03 -1.12 3.16
CA ARG A 18 19.43 -0.55 4.36
C ARG A 18 19.57 0.98 4.44
N ILE A 19 20.47 1.60 3.67
CA ILE A 19 20.81 3.03 3.81
C ILE A 19 19.89 3.94 2.97
N LEU A 20 19.12 3.45 2.00
CA LEU A 20 18.33 4.29 1.08
C LEU A 20 16.96 3.70 0.67
N GLY A 21 16.26 3.03 1.59
CA GLY A 21 14.91 2.50 1.34
C GLY A 21 13.80 3.48 1.68
N SER A 22 12.77 3.57 0.81
CA SER A 22 11.55 4.34 1.02
C SER A 22 10.33 3.43 0.95
N ILE A 23 9.38 3.62 1.87
CA ILE A 23 8.08 2.97 1.83
C ILE A 23 6.97 4.02 1.80
N TYR A 24 6.04 3.85 0.86
CA TYR A 24 4.91 4.72 0.63
C TYR A 24 3.63 3.97 0.95
N PHE A 25 2.78 4.57 1.78
CA PHE A 25 1.45 4.05 2.06
C PHE A 25 0.41 4.96 1.43
N SER A 26 -0.46 4.38 0.62
CA SER A 26 -1.54 5.07 -0.08
C SER A 26 -2.87 4.38 0.16
N ALA A 27 -3.94 5.14 0.23
CA ALA A 27 -5.28 4.57 0.43
C ALA A 27 -5.75 3.88 -0.85
N HIS A 28 -5.75 4.58 -1.98
CA HIS A 28 -6.19 4.08 -3.29
C HIS A 28 -5.01 4.00 -4.27
N PRO A 29 -5.11 3.23 -5.38
CA PRO A 29 -4.01 3.07 -6.34
C PRO A 29 -3.42 4.39 -6.86
N VAL A 30 -4.25 5.41 -7.11
CA VAL A 30 -3.80 6.68 -7.69
C VAL A 30 -3.15 7.65 -6.69
N ASP A 31 -3.35 7.45 -5.38
CA ASP A 31 -3.01 8.45 -4.37
C ASP A 31 -1.50 8.74 -4.30
N SER A 32 -0.65 7.72 -4.51
CA SER A 32 0.80 7.90 -4.51
C SER A 32 1.26 8.85 -5.63
N LEU A 33 0.57 8.84 -6.78
CA LEU A 33 0.87 9.71 -7.90
C LEU A 33 0.46 11.17 -7.63
N LEU A 34 -0.67 11.37 -6.93
CA LEU A 34 -1.25 12.69 -6.70
C LEU A 34 -0.66 13.41 -5.47
N PHE A 35 -0.39 12.66 -4.39
CA PHE A 35 -0.10 13.25 -3.08
C PHE A 35 1.31 12.95 -2.56
N GLN A 36 2.07 12.07 -3.20
CA GLN A 36 3.41 11.67 -2.75
C GLN A 36 4.52 12.01 -3.76
N ASN A 37 4.16 12.57 -4.92
CA ASN A 37 5.08 13.26 -5.81
C ASN A 37 5.38 14.68 -5.28
N PRO A 38 6.59 15.23 -5.52
CA PRO A 38 7.65 14.72 -6.41
C PRO A 38 8.62 13.73 -5.75
N ASP A 39 8.50 13.46 -4.46
CA ASP A 39 9.44 12.60 -3.74
C ASP A 39 9.43 11.16 -4.27
N LEU A 40 8.25 10.62 -4.57
CA LEU A 40 8.11 9.30 -5.22
C LEU A 40 8.88 9.25 -6.55
N PHE A 41 8.65 10.22 -7.45
CA PHE A 41 9.38 10.31 -8.71
C PHE A 41 10.89 10.36 -8.48
N HIS A 42 11.37 11.18 -7.55
CA HIS A 42 12.79 11.28 -7.24
C HIS A 42 13.37 9.95 -6.78
N ASP A 43 12.70 9.27 -5.84
CA ASP A 43 13.15 8.00 -5.27
C ASP A 43 13.20 6.88 -6.32
N LEU A 44 12.21 6.83 -7.23
CA LEU A 44 12.22 5.91 -8.39
C LEU A 44 13.36 6.24 -9.36
N TYR A 45 13.54 7.53 -9.69
CA TYR A 45 14.55 8.00 -10.65
C TYR A 45 15.99 7.74 -10.21
N VAL A 46 16.27 7.86 -8.90
CA VAL A 46 17.60 7.62 -8.33
C VAL A 46 17.82 6.16 -7.89
N PHE A 47 16.94 5.25 -8.31
CA PHE A 47 17.05 3.80 -8.05
C PHE A 47 17.09 3.43 -6.55
N LYS A 48 16.32 4.14 -5.70
CA LYS A 48 16.12 3.70 -4.32
C LYS A 48 15.37 2.35 -4.25
N CYS A 49 15.45 1.71 -3.09
CA CYS A 49 14.56 0.60 -2.77
C CYS A 49 13.19 1.16 -2.38
N VAL A 50 12.22 1.10 -3.28
CA VAL A 50 10.89 1.67 -3.10
C VAL A 50 9.87 0.56 -2.93
N THR A 51 9.09 0.62 -1.86
CA THR A 51 7.88 -0.20 -1.71
C THR A 51 6.67 0.69 -1.55
N THR A 52 5.63 0.46 -2.34
CA THR A 52 4.34 1.14 -2.18
C THR A 52 3.31 0.13 -1.69
N VAL A 53 2.60 0.44 -0.61
CA VAL A 53 1.51 -0.36 -0.08
C VAL A 53 0.21 0.38 -0.34
N ILE A 54 -0.70 -0.26 -1.08
CA ILE A 54 -2.02 0.27 -1.39
C ILE A 54 -3.04 -0.46 -0.52
N PHE A 55 -3.83 0.29 0.24
CA PHE A 55 -4.81 -0.28 1.17
C PHE A 55 -6.05 -0.80 0.45
N THR A 56 -6.75 0.08 -0.28
CA THR A 56 -8.02 -0.24 -0.90
C THR A 56 -7.85 -0.59 -2.38
N SER A 57 -8.77 -1.40 -2.91
CA SER A 57 -8.84 -1.70 -4.35
C SER A 57 -9.34 -0.51 -5.17
N GLY A 58 -9.79 0.58 -4.54
CA GLY A 58 -10.41 1.72 -5.21
C GLY A 58 -11.61 1.35 -6.07
N ASP A 59 -12.32 0.26 -5.72
CA ASP A 59 -13.34 -0.37 -6.56
C ASP A 59 -14.59 0.49 -6.70
N ARG A 60 -14.87 1.36 -5.72
CA ARG A 60 -16.07 2.24 -5.69
C ARG A 60 -17.39 1.47 -5.88
N GLY A 61 -17.45 0.22 -5.43
CA GLY A 61 -18.59 -0.68 -5.64
C GLY A 61 -18.68 -1.26 -7.05
N ILE A 62 -17.74 -0.98 -7.94
CA ILE A 62 -17.70 -1.50 -9.31
C ILE A 62 -16.98 -2.85 -9.30
N LYS A 63 -17.73 -3.91 -9.60
CA LYS A 63 -17.20 -5.28 -9.71
C LYS A 63 -16.48 -5.53 -11.04
N GLY A 64 -15.79 -6.67 -11.12
CA GLY A 64 -15.05 -7.10 -12.30
C GLY A 64 -13.65 -6.49 -12.37
N ASN A 65 -13.21 -6.09 -13.55
CA ASN A 65 -11.81 -5.70 -13.80
C ASN A 65 -11.49 -4.23 -13.47
N PHE A 66 -12.42 -3.48 -12.86
CA PHE A 66 -12.23 -2.05 -12.61
C PHE A 66 -11.03 -1.76 -11.69
N SER A 67 -10.92 -2.42 -10.54
CA SER A 67 -9.75 -2.26 -9.67
C SER A 67 -8.45 -2.72 -10.31
N LEU A 68 -8.49 -3.80 -11.10
CA LEU A 68 -7.32 -4.29 -11.82
C LEU A 68 -6.83 -3.29 -12.88
N SER A 69 -7.73 -2.51 -13.50
CA SER A 69 -7.31 -1.46 -14.44
C SER A 69 -6.67 -0.26 -13.73
N LEU A 70 -7.08 0.04 -12.50
CA LEU A 70 -6.41 1.04 -11.65
C LEU A 70 -5.02 0.57 -11.23
N GLU A 71 -4.88 -0.71 -10.81
CA GLU A 71 -3.59 -1.32 -10.50
C GLU A 71 -2.66 -1.26 -11.72
N HIS A 72 -3.13 -1.68 -12.90
CA HIS A 72 -2.35 -1.64 -14.14
C HIS A 72 -1.91 -0.22 -14.51
N GLY A 73 -2.81 0.78 -14.41
CA GLY A 73 -2.44 2.17 -14.67
C GLY A 73 -1.36 2.70 -13.73
N LEU A 74 -1.36 2.27 -12.46
CA LEU A 74 -0.32 2.61 -11.49
C LEU A 74 1.03 1.96 -11.85
N GLU A 75 1.01 0.68 -12.22
CA GLU A 75 2.21 -0.06 -12.64
C GLU A 75 2.91 0.58 -13.85
N GLU A 76 2.12 0.99 -14.86
CA GLU A 76 2.61 1.70 -16.04
C GLU A 76 3.21 3.06 -15.66
N ALA A 77 2.54 3.81 -14.76
CA ALA A 77 3.07 5.08 -14.27
C ALA A 77 4.40 4.91 -13.52
N TYR A 78 4.53 3.88 -12.69
CA TYR A 78 5.78 3.58 -11.98
C TYR A 78 6.90 3.19 -12.95
N SER A 79 6.58 2.37 -13.95
CA SER A 79 7.53 1.98 -15.00
C SER A 79 8.04 3.19 -15.77
N TRP A 80 7.14 4.11 -16.13
CA TRP A 80 7.50 5.36 -16.79
C TRP A 80 8.38 6.26 -15.90
N MET A 81 7.99 6.44 -14.63
CA MET A 81 8.75 7.28 -13.68
C MET A 81 10.14 6.70 -13.36
N ALA A 82 10.30 5.38 -13.41
CA ALA A 82 11.59 4.70 -13.28
C ALA A 82 12.44 4.72 -14.56
N GLY A 83 11.93 5.33 -15.65
CA GLY A 83 12.65 5.49 -16.91
C GLY A 83 12.70 4.23 -17.78
N LEU A 84 11.77 3.28 -17.60
CA LEU A 84 11.68 2.12 -18.47
C LEU A 84 10.98 2.45 -19.81
N PRO A 85 11.35 1.74 -20.90
CA PRO A 85 10.58 1.75 -22.13
C PRO A 85 9.16 1.20 -21.90
N MET A 86 8.15 1.91 -22.41
CA MET A 86 6.71 1.55 -22.30
C MET A 86 6.34 0.24 -23.03
N ASP A 87 7.26 -0.35 -23.80
CA ASP A 87 7.05 -1.58 -24.58
C ASP A 87 7.53 -2.85 -23.85
N VAL A 88 8.09 -2.72 -22.63
CA VAL A 88 8.45 -3.87 -21.79
C VAL A 88 7.21 -4.33 -21.02
N PRO A 89 6.67 -5.53 -21.27
CA PRO A 89 5.49 -6.00 -20.55
C PRO A 89 5.74 -6.07 -19.05
N SER A 90 4.79 -5.56 -18.26
CA SER A 90 4.78 -5.73 -16.81
C SER A 90 4.88 -7.22 -16.44
N GLN A 91 5.52 -7.52 -15.31
CA GLN A 91 5.62 -8.90 -14.84
C GLN A 91 4.22 -9.38 -14.40
N LYS A 92 3.81 -10.57 -14.84
CA LYS A 92 2.51 -11.16 -14.50
C LYS A 92 2.34 -11.35 -12.99
N ASN A 93 1.07 -11.29 -12.56
CA ASN A 93 0.49 -11.72 -11.28
C ASN A 93 1.52 -12.32 -10.32
N SER A 94 2.10 -11.46 -9.48
CA SER A 94 3.03 -11.88 -8.45
C SER A 94 2.35 -11.77 -7.08
N SER A 95 2.79 -12.56 -6.13
CA SER A 95 2.35 -12.48 -4.74
C SER A 95 3.55 -12.46 -3.81
N VAL A 96 3.38 -11.84 -2.65
CA VAL A 96 4.36 -11.86 -1.57
C VAL A 96 3.70 -12.45 -0.33
N ARG A 97 4.38 -13.41 0.31
CA ARG A 97 3.89 -14.01 1.55
C ARG A 97 4.40 -13.23 2.76
N ILE A 98 3.50 -12.63 3.53
CA ILE A 98 3.82 -11.79 4.70
C ILE A 98 2.85 -12.11 5.82
N ASN A 99 3.36 -12.39 7.02
CA ASN A 99 2.56 -12.70 8.21
C ASN A 99 1.50 -13.80 7.96
N GLY A 100 1.84 -14.82 7.16
CA GLY A 100 0.92 -15.91 6.80
C GLY A 100 -0.03 -15.63 5.63
N TYR A 101 -0.18 -14.37 5.21
CA TYR A 101 -1.02 -13.99 4.07
C TYR A 101 -0.26 -14.03 2.76
N GLU A 102 -0.92 -14.50 1.70
CA GLU A 102 -0.47 -14.34 0.32
C GLU A 102 -1.09 -13.07 -0.26
N ILE A 103 -0.26 -12.05 -0.50
CA ILE A 103 -0.73 -10.72 -0.86
C ILE A 103 -0.33 -10.42 -2.30
N PRO A 104 -1.28 -10.00 -3.16
CA PRO A 104 -0.97 -9.55 -4.51
C PRO A 104 0.10 -8.46 -4.49
N SER A 105 1.06 -8.59 -5.39
CA SER A 105 2.13 -7.62 -5.54
C SER A 105 2.57 -7.51 -6.98
N TRP A 106 3.17 -6.37 -7.28
CA TRP A 106 3.85 -6.12 -8.53
C TRP A 106 5.29 -5.75 -8.24
N SER A 107 6.22 -6.27 -9.04
CA SER A 107 7.61 -5.83 -9.03
C SER A 107 8.05 -5.61 -10.47
N MET A 108 8.90 -4.62 -10.67
CA MET A 108 9.40 -4.31 -11.98
C MET A 108 10.37 -5.40 -12.47
N ARG A 109 10.20 -5.85 -13.71
CA ARG A 109 11.03 -6.90 -14.31
C ARG A 109 12.48 -6.45 -14.36
N ASN A 110 13.39 -7.32 -13.91
CA ASN A 110 14.84 -7.05 -13.80
C ASN A 110 15.23 -5.89 -12.86
N MET A 111 14.26 -5.29 -12.16
CA MET A 111 14.45 -4.20 -11.19
C MET A 111 13.62 -4.51 -9.94
N SER A 112 14.08 -5.47 -9.14
CA SER A 112 13.41 -5.86 -7.90
C SER A 112 13.49 -4.82 -6.77
N ASN A 113 14.11 -3.67 -7.02
CA ASN A 113 14.18 -2.56 -6.07
C ASN A 113 12.86 -1.78 -5.98
N ILE A 114 11.91 -1.99 -6.89
CA ILE A 114 10.60 -1.33 -6.89
C ILE A 114 9.51 -2.38 -6.78
N GLN A 115 8.65 -2.22 -5.77
CA GLN A 115 7.53 -3.12 -5.52
C GLN A 115 6.26 -2.35 -5.13
N ILE A 116 5.11 -2.83 -5.60
CA ILE A 116 3.79 -2.42 -5.12
C ILE A 116 3.11 -3.62 -4.45
N ILE A 117 2.51 -3.42 -3.29
CA ILE A 117 1.75 -4.43 -2.53
C ILE A 117 0.31 -3.95 -2.46
N TYR A 118 -0.64 -4.79 -2.89
CA TYR A 118 -2.06 -4.46 -2.94
C TYR A 118 -2.81 -5.25 -1.86
N LEU A 119 -3.26 -4.57 -0.81
CA LEU A 119 -4.07 -5.21 0.24
C LEU A 119 -5.50 -5.48 -0.24
N ARG A 120 -5.97 -4.77 -1.28
CA ARG A 120 -7.29 -4.93 -1.93
C ARG A 120 -8.47 -4.91 -0.95
N ILE A 121 -8.38 -4.08 0.08
CA ILE A 121 -9.49 -3.84 1.00
C ILE A 121 -10.60 -3.08 0.23
N PRO A 122 -11.90 -3.31 0.50
CA PRO A 122 -12.97 -2.55 -0.11
C PRO A 122 -12.80 -1.03 0.04
N ASP A 123 -13.10 -0.28 -1.02
CA ASP A 123 -13.18 1.19 -0.97
C ASP A 123 -14.30 1.60 0.02
N GLY A 124 -13.98 2.52 0.95
CA GLY A 124 -14.89 2.98 1.98
C GLY A 124 -15.86 4.06 1.51
N GLY A 125 -15.64 4.64 0.32
CA GLY A 125 -16.38 5.79 -0.16
C GLY A 125 -16.08 7.08 0.61
N PRO A 126 -16.65 8.22 0.19
CA PRO A 126 -16.26 9.54 0.70
C PRO A 126 -16.35 9.72 2.22
N ALA A 127 -17.39 9.17 2.86
CA ALA A 127 -17.64 9.25 4.30
C ALA A 127 -17.40 7.91 5.01
N GLY A 128 -16.81 6.92 4.32
CA GLY A 128 -16.52 5.61 4.89
C GLY A 128 -17.76 4.73 5.08
N GLN A 129 -18.84 5.03 4.38
CA GLN A 129 -20.09 4.25 4.40
C GLN A 129 -19.96 2.87 3.73
N GLY A 130 -18.93 2.66 2.91
CA GLY A 130 -18.73 1.48 2.08
C GLY A 130 -19.67 1.46 0.86
N TYR A 131 -19.57 0.40 0.06
CA TYR A 131 -20.45 0.17 -1.09
C TYR A 131 -21.22 -1.14 -0.92
N ASP A 132 -22.46 -1.19 -1.41
CA ASP A 132 -23.33 -2.38 -1.34
C ASP A 132 -22.67 -3.61 -1.95
N ALA A 133 -21.85 -3.42 -2.98
CA ALA A 133 -21.13 -4.49 -3.65
C ALA A 133 -20.18 -5.25 -2.70
N ASN A 134 -19.74 -4.63 -1.61
CA ASN A 134 -18.84 -5.19 -0.61
C ASN A 134 -19.51 -5.20 0.78
N ASP A 135 -20.83 -5.38 0.84
CA ASP A 135 -21.62 -5.44 2.07
C ASP A 135 -21.47 -4.21 2.99
N GLY A 136 -21.10 -3.06 2.39
CA GLY A 136 -20.81 -1.83 3.12
C GLY A 136 -19.58 -1.91 4.00
N GLU A 137 -18.68 -2.89 3.81
CA GLU A 137 -17.41 -2.93 4.54
C GLU A 137 -16.53 -1.72 4.22
N SER A 138 -15.81 -1.21 5.22
CA SER A 138 -14.89 -0.08 5.05
C SER A 138 -13.84 -0.03 6.17
N LEU A 139 -12.69 0.58 5.87
CA LEU A 139 -11.61 0.76 6.84
C LEU A 139 -12.08 1.57 8.06
N VAL A 140 -12.88 2.62 7.88
CA VAL A 140 -13.37 3.43 9.01
C VAL A 140 -14.28 2.63 9.95
N LYS A 141 -15.08 1.69 9.43
CA LYS A 141 -15.95 0.84 10.24
C LYS A 141 -15.12 -0.18 11.02
N LEU A 142 -14.12 -0.79 10.38
CA LEU A 142 -13.17 -1.68 11.05
C LEU A 142 -12.40 -0.96 12.16
N TYR A 143 -11.82 0.20 11.84
CA TYR A 143 -11.00 0.98 12.77
C TYR A 143 -11.77 1.45 14.01
N ASN A 144 -13.05 1.79 13.86
CA ASN A 144 -13.91 2.23 14.96
C ASN A 144 -14.64 1.06 15.67
N GLY A 145 -14.32 -0.20 15.34
CA GLY A 145 -14.94 -1.37 15.98
C GLY A 145 -16.40 -1.62 15.60
N LYS A 146 -16.91 -0.96 14.54
CA LYS A 146 -18.26 -1.19 14.00
C LYS A 146 -18.32 -2.43 13.09
N LEU A 147 -17.16 -2.87 12.61
CA LEU A 147 -16.98 -4.09 11.82
C LEU A 147 -15.94 -4.97 12.53
N LYS A 148 -16.21 -6.27 12.69
CA LYS A 148 -15.28 -7.19 13.38
C LYS A 148 -14.06 -7.56 12.52
N SER A 149 -14.29 -7.72 11.22
CA SER A 149 -13.28 -8.10 10.23
C SER A 149 -13.68 -7.57 8.86
N ILE A 150 -12.70 -7.33 8.00
CA ILE A 150 -12.88 -6.85 6.62
C ILE A 150 -12.32 -7.88 5.64
N THR A 151 -13.03 -8.16 4.54
CA THR A 151 -12.62 -9.14 3.53
C THR A 151 -12.17 -8.42 2.25
N THR A 152 -11.07 -8.88 1.66
CA THR A 152 -10.53 -8.29 0.43
C THR A 152 -11.50 -8.47 -0.75
N THR A 153 -11.47 -7.55 -1.71
CA THR A 153 -12.41 -7.58 -2.85
C THR A 153 -12.23 -8.76 -3.79
N ASP A 154 -11.09 -9.45 -3.71
CA ASP A 154 -10.82 -10.72 -4.40
C ASP A 154 -11.13 -11.95 -3.52
N GLY A 155 -11.59 -11.77 -2.29
CA GLY A 155 -11.98 -12.84 -1.37
C GLY A 155 -10.82 -13.67 -0.79
N ASN A 156 -9.57 -13.28 -1.05
CA ASN A 156 -8.38 -14.06 -0.70
C ASN A 156 -7.97 -13.92 0.77
N ALA A 157 -8.34 -12.81 1.43
CA ALA A 157 -7.99 -12.60 2.83
C ALA A 157 -9.12 -11.87 3.59
N THR A 158 -9.19 -12.17 4.88
CA THR A 158 -10.03 -11.45 5.84
C THR A 158 -9.14 -11.01 6.99
N TYR A 159 -9.28 -9.75 7.43
CA TYR A 159 -8.49 -9.16 8.49
C TYR A 159 -9.38 -8.62 9.60
N THR A 160 -9.11 -9.01 10.83
CA THR A 160 -9.46 -8.19 12.00
C THR A 160 -8.61 -6.92 12.04
N LEU A 161 -8.99 -5.95 12.87
CA LEU A 161 -8.20 -4.72 13.05
C LEU A 161 -6.78 -5.02 13.56
N ASP A 162 -6.64 -5.99 14.45
CA ASP A 162 -5.34 -6.35 15.01
C ASP A 162 -4.46 -7.07 13.99
N GLU A 163 -5.01 -8.03 13.23
CA GLU A 163 -4.28 -8.71 12.16
C GLU A 163 -3.81 -7.74 11.07
N LEU A 164 -4.62 -6.74 10.71
CA LEU A 164 -4.22 -5.72 9.75
C LEU A 164 -3.05 -4.88 10.29
N LYS A 165 -3.07 -4.48 11.56
CA LYS A 165 -1.96 -3.75 12.19
C LYS A 165 -0.70 -4.60 12.30
N ASP A 166 -0.83 -5.90 12.56
CA ASP A 166 0.29 -6.84 12.61
C ASP A 166 0.89 -7.08 11.23
N LEU A 167 0.06 -7.19 10.20
CA LEU A 167 0.51 -7.26 8.81
C LEU A 167 1.29 -6.00 8.41
N LEU A 168 0.79 -4.80 8.72
CA LEU A 168 1.49 -3.54 8.45
C LEU A 168 2.83 -3.47 9.20
N SER A 169 2.86 -3.92 10.45
CA SER A 169 4.09 -4.01 11.25
C SER A 169 5.10 -4.98 10.62
N ALA A 170 4.63 -6.13 10.10
CA ALA A 170 5.46 -7.10 9.40
C ALA A 170 6.00 -6.54 8.08
N ILE A 171 5.21 -5.77 7.32
CA ILE A 171 5.69 -5.09 6.11
C ILE A 171 6.79 -4.08 6.47
N LEU A 172 6.58 -3.24 7.48
CA LEU A 172 7.56 -2.26 7.95
C LEU A 172 8.86 -2.95 8.39
N ASN A 173 8.76 -4.01 9.20
CA ASN A 173 9.92 -4.77 9.68
C ASN A 173 10.67 -5.50 8.55
N MET A 174 9.95 -6.04 7.58
CA MET A 174 10.56 -6.71 6.43
C MET A 174 11.29 -5.73 5.50
N ARG A 175 10.79 -4.48 5.40
CA ARG A 175 11.38 -3.47 4.51
C ARG A 175 12.47 -2.64 5.16
N GLN A 176 12.37 -2.37 6.46
CA GLN A 176 13.31 -1.52 7.21
C GLN A 176 13.67 -0.21 6.48
N ALA A 177 12.67 0.41 5.84
CA ALA A 177 12.86 1.65 5.10
C ALA A 177 13.20 2.80 6.07
N ASN A 178 14.06 3.72 5.62
CA ASN A 178 14.42 4.92 6.38
C ASN A 178 13.36 6.00 6.22
N ASP A 179 12.82 6.12 5.01
CA ASP A 179 11.76 7.07 4.69
C ASP A 179 10.41 6.33 4.71
N ILE A 180 9.55 6.67 5.67
CA ILE A 180 8.17 6.16 5.73
C ILE A 180 7.22 7.31 5.40
N ARG A 181 6.52 7.19 4.28
CA ARG A 181 5.60 8.23 3.77
C ARG A 181 4.16 7.75 3.85
N VAL A 182 3.34 8.52 4.54
CA VAL A 182 1.91 8.26 4.76
C VAL A 182 1.09 9.45 4.29
N LEU A 183 -0.22 9.25 4.07
CA LEU A 183 -1.18 10.35 3.87
C LEU A 183 -1.42 11.10 5.21
N ASP A 184 -2.32 12.09 5.21
CA ASP A 184 -2.56 12.91 6.42
C ASP A 184 -3.27 12.12 7.53
N HIS A 185 -2.48 11.64 8.50
CA HIS A 185 -2.97 10.94 9.71
C HIS A 185 -3.55 11.89 10.77
N LYS A 186 -3.32 13.20 10.67
CA LYS A 186 -3.79 14.21 11.65
C LYS A 186 -5.14 14.81 11.27
N ALA A 187 -5.56 14.66 10.02
CA ALA A 187 -6.86 15.10 9.57
C ALA A 187 -8.00 14.51 10.42
N SER A 188 -9.00 15.36 10.66
CA SER A 188 -10.26 14.97 11.27
C SER A 188 -11.15 14.27 10.24
N ILE A 189 -11.90 13.28 10.71
CA ILE A 189 -12.89 12.56 9.90
C ILE A 189 -14.24 13.22 10.17
N SER A 190 -14.87 13.81 9.16
CA SER A 190 -16.29 14.17 9.27
C SER A 190 -17.14 12.94 8.93
N ASN A 191 -18.22 12.75 9.69
CA ASN A 191 -19.26 11.79 9.34
C ASN A 191 -20.32 12.39 8.39
N THR A 192 -20.16 13.66 8.00
CA THR A 192 -21.00 14.31 7.00
C THR A 192 -20.45 14.03 5.60
N GLN A 193 -21.36 13.81 4.65
CA GLN A 193 -21.05 13.67 3.21
C GLN A 193 -20.64 15.01 2.57
N ASP A 194 -20.19 15.98 3.37
CA ASP A 194 -19.80 17.30 2.88
C ASP A 194 -18.49 17.19 2.10
N THR A 195 -18.46 17.85 0.95
CA THR A 195 -17.36 17.88 -0.03
C THR A 195 -16.07 18.53 0.49
N ILE A 196 -16.07 19.02 1.74
CA ILE A 196 -14.93 19.64 2.43
C ILE A 196 -14.21 18.61 3.34
N SER A 197 -14.84 17.47 3.64
CA SER A 197 -14.24 16.42 4.47
C SER A 197 -13.13 15.68 3.72
N HIS A 198 -12.02 15.42 4.41
CA HIS A 198 -10.98 14.52 3.89
C HIS A 198 -11.58 13.12 3.63
N ASN A 199 -11.16 12.49 2.54
CA ASN A 199 -11.52 11.11 2.23
C ASN A 199 -11.16 10.22 3.43
N THR A 200 -12.11 9.45 3.94
CA THR A 200 -11.90 8.70 5.19
C THR A 200 -10.85 7.60 5.07
N ASP A 201 -10.69 6.98 3.91
CA ASP A 201 -9.67 5.95 3.69
C ASP A 201 -8.27 6.56 3.71
N HIS A 202 -8.09 7.80 3.24
CA HIS A 202 -6.80 8.52 3.34
C HIS A 202 -6.38 8.66 4.79
N VAL A 203 -7.30 9.13 5.64
CA VAL A 203 -7.02 9.38 7.06
C VAL A 203 -6.84 8.07 7.83
N ILE A 204 -7.72 7.09 7.63
CA ILE A 204 -7.70 5.83 8.38
C ILE A 204 -6.51 4.96 7.97
N SER A 205 -6.17 4.85 6.68
CA SER A 205 -4.97 4.14 6.25
C SER A 205 -3.71 4.74 6.88
N ALA A 206 -3.58 6.07 6.90
CA ALA A 206 -2.46 6.73 7.54
C ALA A 206 -2.40 6.50 9.06
N LYS A 207 -3.55 6.57 9.76
CA LYS A 207 -3.64 6.23 11.19
C LYS A 207 -3.26 4.79 11.49
N LEU A 208 -3.70 3.83 10.67
CA LEU A 208 -3.33 2.42 10.79
C LEU A 208 -1.81 2.21 10.67
N VAL A 209 -1.14 2.93 9.76
CA VAL A 209 0.32 2.88 9.66
C VAL A 209 0.98 3.47 10.90
N MET A 210 0.48 4.59 11.43
CA MET A 210 1.01 5.18 12.67
C MET A 210 0.85 4.24 13.87
N ASP A 211 -0.28 3.53 13.97
CA ASP A 211 -0.50 2.50 14.98
C ASP A 211 0.51 1.35 14.84
N ALA A 212 0.76 0.87 13.62
CA ALA A 212 1.76 -0.17 13.35
C ALA A 212 3.20 0.29 13.69
N ILE A 213 3.56 1.54 13.38
CA ILE A 213 4.84 2.13 13.79
C ILE A 213 4.97 2.17 15.32
N ASN A 214 3.90 2.55 16.02
CA ASN A 214 3.93 2.55 17.48
C ASN A 214 4.03 1.13 18.06
N ARG A 215 3.39 0.13 17.43
CA ARG A 215 3.56 -1.29 17.80
C ARG A 215 5.00 -1.77 17.62
N THR A 216 5.64 -1.46 16.49
CA THR A 216 7.05 -1.86 16.25
C THR A 216 8.01 -1.20 17.23
N LYS A 217 7.78 0.08 17.60
CA LYS A 217 8.57 0.79 18.62
C LYS A 217 8.38 0.25 20.03
N ASN A 218 7.15 -0.13 20.39
CA ASN A 218 6.81 -0.66 21.71
C ASN A 218 7.02 -2.18 21.82
N GLY A 219 7.21 -2.87 20.70
CA GLY A 219 7.22 -4.33 20.56
C GLY A 219 8.57 -4.92 20.15
N ALA A 220 9.69 -4.20 20.34
CA ALA A 220 11.00 -4.84 20.41
C ALA A 220 11.06 -5.69 21.70
N ASN A 221 10.45 -6.88 21.65
CA ASN A 221 10.38 -7.99 22.61
C ASN A 221 8.94 -8.40 22.93
N ILE A 222 8.26 -9.14 22.04
CA ILE A 222 7.36 -10.22 22.46
C ILE A 222 7.53 -11.40 21.50
N THR A 223 8.39 -12.34 21.90
CA THR A 223 8.37 -13.72 21.41
C THR A 223 7.39 -14.54 22.24
N ALA A 224 6.71 -15.48 21.59
CA ALA A 224 6.59 -16.83 22.14
C ALA A 224 7.35 -17.76 21.18
#